data_AF-A0A3D0XBL3-F1
#
_entry.id   AF-A0A3D0XBL3-F1
#
_cell.length_a   1.000
_cell.length_b   1.000
_cell.length_c   1.000
_cell.angle_alpha   90.00
_cell.angle_beta   90.00
_cell.angle_gamma   90.00
#
_symmetry.space_group_name_H-M   'P 1'
#
loop_
_entity.id
_entity.type
_entity.pdbx_description
1 polymer ?
#
loop_
_entity_poly.entity_id
_entity_poly.type
_entity_poly.pdbx_seq_one_letter_code
_entity_poly.pdbx_strand_id
1 'polypeptide(L)'
;MQSLRLQTKYFAIPRNLLLWTENSKLHPLVKSCVFRYEFELIHPFLDGNGRRGRLWHTLILSKWNPVFAWLPIESMIYRYQEEYYKVINKCNESCDSTEFIEFMLGIIKSVLTEAKKEPEKVAIENKNVAIEGLKVAIGK
;
A
#
# COMPACT_ATOMS: atom_id res chain seq x y z
N MET A 1 -0.60 -12.24 -19.16
CA MET A 1 -1.18 -11.04 -18.53
C MET A 1 -2.71 -10.94 -18.72
N GLN A 2 -3.44 -12.05 -18.88
CA GLN A 2 -4.91 -12.03 -19.10
C GLN A 2 -5.78 -12.20 -17.85
N SER A 3 -5.26 -12.27 -16.61
CA SER A 3 -6.06 -12.76 -15.47
C SER A 3 -6.20 -11.83 -14.25
N LEU A 4 -6.12 -10.51 -14.40
CA LEU A 4 -6.52 -9.58 -13.32
C LEU A 4 -8.00 -9.15 -13.45
N ARG A 5 -8.55 -9.12 -14.67
CA ARG A 5 -9.96 -8.74 -14.96
C ARG A 5 -11.03 -9.61 -14.28
N LEU A 6 -10.73 -10.86 -13.93
CA LEU A 6 -11.70 -11.78 -13.32
C LEU A 6 -11.64 -11.80 -11.78
N GLN A 7 -10.65 -11.14 -11.16
CA GLN A 7 -10.40 -11.31 -9.72
C GLN A 7 -11.27 -10.43 -8.82
N THR A 8 -11.76 -9.29 -9.30
CA THR A 8 -12.57 -8.35 -8.50
C THR A 8 -13.87 -8.96 -7.95
N LYS A 9 -14.53 -9.87 -8.70
CA LYS A 9 -15.71 -10.61 -8.17
C LYS A 9 -15.36 -11.68 -7.15
N TYR A 10 -14.17 -12.28 -7.23
CA TYR A 10 -13.73 -13.33 -6.30
C TYR A 10 -13.38 -12.76 -4.91
N PHE A 11 -13.05 -11.47 -4.83
CA PHE A 11 -12.64 -10.83 -3.58
C PHE A 11 -13.75 -10.10 -2.81
N ALA A 12 -15.00 -10.11 -3.29
CA ALA A 12 -16.14 -9.51 -2.58
C ALA A 12 -16.31 -9.98 -1.11
N ILE A 13 -15.62 -11.06 -0.72
CA ILE A 13 -15.49 -11.54 0.65
C ILE A 13 -14.06 -11.27 1.14
N PRO A 14 -13.85 -10.53 2.24
CA PRO A 14 -12.52 -10.18 2.76
C PRO A 14 -11.62 -11.40 2.99
N ARG A 15 -12.21 -12.53 3.39
CA ARG A 15 -11.52 -13.81 3.55
C ARG A 15 -10.83 -14.28 2.28
N ASN A 16 -11.44 -14.10 1.12
CA ASN A 16 -10.86 -14.53 -0.16
C ASN A 16 -9.64 -13.69 -0.52
N LEU A 17 -9.68 -12.38 -0.23
CA LEU A 17 -8.53 -11.50 -0.43
C LEU A 17 -7.35 -11.93 0.46
N LEU A 18 -7.61 -12.25 1.73
CA LEU A 18 -6.57 -12.74 2.65
C LEU A 18 -5.97 -14.08 2.18
N LEU A 19 -6.81 -15.04 1.80
CA LEU A 19 -6.35 -16.34 1.28
C LEU A 19 -5.52 -16.17 0.01
N TRP A 20 -5.93 -15.29 -0.90
CA TRP A 20 -5.14 -15.00 -2.09
C TRP A 20 -3.81 -14.35 -1.73
N THR A 21 -3.78 -13.43 -0.77
CA THR A 21 -2.54 -12.76 -0.34
C THR A 21 -1.53 -13.73 0.27
N GLU A 22 -2.02 -14.73 0.99
CA GLU A 22 -1.21 -15.80 1.56
C GLU A 22 -0.64 -16.74 0.49
N ASN A 23 -1.47 -17.16 -0.46
CA ASN A 23 -1.13 -18.21 -1.44
C ASN A 23 -0.57 -17.69 -2.77
N SER A 24 -0.70 -16.39 -3.05
CA SER A 24 -0.28 -15.79 -4.31
C SER A 24 1.24 -15.84 -4.47
N LYS A 25 1.67 -16.37 -5.61
CA LYS A 25 3.08 -16.45 -6.05
C LYS A 25 3.58 -15.14 -6.67
N LEU A 26 2.74 -14.10 -6.72
CA LEU A 26 3.17 -12.79 -7.23
C LEU A 26 4.24 -12.20 -6.32
N HIS A 27 5.13 -11.43 -6.93
CA HIS A 27 6.17 -10.70 -6.21
C HIS A 27 5.53 -9.79 -5.14
N PRO A 28 6.07 -9.70 -3.91
CA PRO A 28 5.46 -8.95 -2.81
C PRO A 28 5.10 -7.50 -3.13
N LEU A 29 5.89 -6.81 -3.95
CA LEU A 29 5.58 -5.47 -4.46
C LEU A 29 4.25 -5.41 -5.24
N VAL A 30 4.05 -6.34 -6.17
CA VAL A 30 2.81 -6.39 -6.97
C VAL A 30 1.65 -6.85 -6.08
N LYS A 31 1.90 -7.87 -5.26
CA LYS A 31 0.92 -8.44 -4.35
C LYS A 31 0.37 -7.41 -3.36
N SER A 32 1.24 -6.56 -2.80
CA SER A 32 0.85 -5.51 -1.87
C SER A 32 -0.02 -4.45 -2.56
N CYS A 33 0.29 -4.10 -3.82
CA CYS A 33 -0.49 -3.14 -4.62
C CYS A 33 -1.89 -3.70 -4.95
N VAL A 34 -1.98 -4.96 -5.39
CA VAL A 34 -3.27 -5.63 -5.63
C VAL A 34 -4.09 -5.67 -4.35
N PHE A 35 -3.48 -6.06 -3.22
CA PHE A 35 -4.18 -6.06 -1.93
C PHE A 35 -4.72 -4.67 -1.59
N ARG A 36 -3.91 -3.61 -1.78
CA ARG A 36 -4.32 -2.23 -1.47
C ARG A 36 -5.54 -1.82 -2.30
N TYR A 37 -5.54 -2.14 -3.58
CA TYR A 37 -6.65 -1.87 -4.49
C TYR A 37 -7.93 -2.59 -4.07
N GLU A 38 -7.84 -3.92 -3.94
CA GLU A 38 -8.99 -4.77 -3.61
C GLU A 38 -9.56 -4.45 -2.22
N PHE A 39 -8.70 -4.16 -1.24
CA PHE A 39 -9.15 -3.79 0.10
C PHE A 39 -9.93 -2.47 0.11
N GLU A 40 -9.49 -1.49 -0.69
CA GLU A 40 -10.19 -0.21 -0.84
C GLU A 40 -11.56 -0.41 -1.51
N LEU A 41 -11.63 -1.33 -2.49
CA LEU A 41 -12.86 -1.67 -3.22
C LEU A 41 -13.87 -2.44 -2.36
N ILE A 42 -13.44 -3.46 -1.61
CA ILE A 42 -14.31 -4.28 -0.76
C ILE A 42 -14.86 -3.46 0.40
N HIS A 43 -14.06 -2.53 0.93
CA HIS A 43 -14.40 -1.65 2.05
C HIS A 43 -15.01 -2.41 3.26
N PRO A 44 -14.28 -3.39 3.84
CA PRO A 44 -14.87 -4.42 4.71
C PRO A 44 -15.30 -3.96 6.10
N PHE A 45 -14.98 -2.73 6.50
CA PHE A 45 -15.28 -2.21 7.82
C PHE A 45 -16.17 -0.96 7.74
N LEU A 46 -16.89 -0.65 8.81
CA LEU A 46 -17.73 0.56 8.90
C LEU A 46 -16.94 1.86 8.81
N ASP A 47 -15.72 1.89 9.36
CA ASP A 47 -14.79 3.02 9.30
C ASP A 47 -13.34 2.51 9.37
N GLY A 48 -12.40 3.36 8.96
CA GLY A 48 -10.96 3.15 9.11
C GLY A 48 -10.35 2.28 8.02
N ASN A 49 -11.06 2.02 6.92
CA ASN A 49 -10.56 1.21 5.81
C ASN A 49 -9.27 1.79 5.25
N GLY A 50 -9.18 3.10 5.02
CA GLY A 50 -7.95 3.74 4.57
C GLY A 50 -6.77 3.45 5.52
N ARG A 51 -6.95 3.60 6.84
CA ARG A 51 -5.89 3.33 7.84
C ARG A 51 -5.47 1.86 7.85
N ARG A 52 -6.42 0.93 7.83
CA ARG A 52 -6.13 -0.51 7.86
C ARG A 52 -5.52 -1.00 6.56
N GLY A 53 -5.97 -0.49 5.42
CA GLY A 53 -5.40 -0.88 4.12
C GLY A 53 -3.96 -0.39 3.96
N ARG A 54 -3.62 0.80 4.46
CA ARG A 54 -2.22 1.26 4.57
C ARG A 54 -1.39 0.36 5.48
N LEU A 55 -1.91 0.04 6.68
CA LEU A 55 -1.24 -0.86 7.61
C LEU A 55 -0.93 -2.22 6.97
N TRP A 56 -1.91 -2.82 6.29
CA TRP A 56 -1.71 -4.10 5.58
C TRP A 56 -0.70 -3.99 4.44
N HIS A 57 -0.74 -2.90 3.68
CA HIS A 57 0.22 -2.65 2.61
C HIS A 57 1.66 -2.62 3.15
N THR A 58 1.91 -1.86 4.21
CA THR A 58 3.20 -1.82 4.90
C THR A 58 3.56 -3.18 5.50
N LEU A 59 2.61 -3.92 6.08
CA LEU A 59 2.85 -5.24 6.67
C LEU A 59 3.30 -6.26 5.62
N ILE A 60 2.61 -6.33 4.47
CA ILE A 60 2.96 -7.25 3.38
C ILE A 60 4.39 -6.98 2.88
N LEU A 61 4.74 -5.70 2.70
CA LEU A 61 6.07 -5.30 2.23
C LEU A 61 7.15 -5.54 3.28
N SER A 62 6.91 -5.17 4.54
CA SER A 62 7.89 -5.31 5.63
C SER A 62 8.18 -6.77 5.98
N LYS A 63 7.21 -7.67 5.81
CA LYS A 63 7.42 -9.12 5.92
C LYS A 63 8.36 -9.67 4.85
N TRP A 64 8.38 -9.05 3.66
CA TRP A 64 9.31 -9.42 2.60
C TRP A 64 10.69 -8.77 2.78
N ASN A 65 10.72 -7.48 3.10
CA ASN A 65 11.97 -6.77 3.42
C ASN A 65 11.70 -5.71 4.52
N PRO A 66 12.36 -5.82 5.70
CA PRO A 66 12.12 -4.93 6.83
C PRO A 66 12.28 -3.44 6.55
N VAL A 67 13.04 -3.04 5.51
CA VAL A 67 13.22 -1.62 5.16
C VAL A 67 11.89 -0.93 4.88
N PHE A 68 10.92 -1.65 4.32
CA PHE A 68 9.61 -1.08 3.96
C PHE A 68 8.76 -0.68 5.17
N ALA A 69 9.08 -1.12 6.38
CA ALA A 69 8.45 -0.61 7.60
C ALA A 69 8.79 0.87 7.87
N TRP A 70 9.86 1.37 7.26
CA TRP A 70 10.48 2.67 7.52
C TRP A 70 10.50 3.58 6.29
N LEU A 71 9.90 3.15 5.18
CA LEU A 71 9.82 3.95 3.97
C LEU A 71 8.56 4.83 4.00
N PRO A 72 8.66 6.14 3.67
CA PRO A 72 7.54 7.07 3.71
C PRO A 72 6.63 6.94 2.49
N ILE A 73 6.18 5.72 2.18
CA ILE A 73 5.32 5.41 1.02
C ILE A 73 4.01 6.20 1.10
N GLU A 74 3.38 6.22 2.27
CA GLU A 74 2.09 6.90 2.46
C GLU A 74 2.21 8.42 2.36
N SER A 75 3.32 9.00 2.84
CA SER A 75 3.63 10.41 2.63
C SER A 75 3.79 10.74 1.15
N MET A 76 4.37 9.80 0.38
CA MET A 76 4.52 9.97 -1.05
C MET A 76 3.17 9.87 -1.79
N ILE A 77 2.32 8.91 -1.41
CA ILE A 77 0.95 8.81 -1.94
C ILE A 77 0.17 10.09 -1.61
N TYR A 78 0.30 10.64 -0.40
CA TYR A 78 -0.36 11.88 0.00
C TYR A 78 0.09 13.08 -0.86
N ARG A 79 1.37 13.18 -1.23
CA ARG A 79 1.85 14.22 -2.16
C ARG A 79 1.20 14.11 -3.55
N TYR A 80 0.87 12.90 -3.99
CA TYR A 80 0.19 12.61 -5.26
C TYR A 80 -1.28 12.21 -5.07
N GLN A 81 -1.95 12.72 -4.03
CA GLN A 81 -3.27 12.26 -3.62
C GLN A 81 -4.35 12.43 -4.71
N GLU A 82 -4.31 13.55 -5.44
CA GLU A 82 -5.26 13.79 -6.54
C GLU A 82 -5.12 12.74 -7.65
N GLU A 83 -3.87 12.42 -8.02
CA GLU A 83 -3.57 11.42 -9.04
C GLU A 83 -3.94 10.01 -8.55
N TYR A 84 -3.65 9.69 -7.28
CA TYR A 84 -4.06 8.43 -6.65
C TYR A 84 -5.57 8.21 -6.79
N TYR A 85 -6.39 9.21 -6.43
CA TYR A 85 -7.85 9.09 -6.53
C TYR A 85 -8.35 9.09 -7.97
N LYS A 86 -7.67 9.79 -8.89
CA LYS A 86 -7.98 9.72 -10.31
C LYS A 86 -7.77 8.32 -10.87
N VAL A 87 -6.63 7.70 -10.56
CA VAL A 87 -6.26 6.36 -11.02
C VAL A 87 -7.20 5.31 -10.43
N ILE A 88 -7.50 5.39 -9.13
CA ILE A 88 -8.39 4.39 -8.49
C ILE A 88 -9.81 4.43 -9.08
N ASN A 89 -10.36 5.62 -9.33
CA ASN A 89 -11.69 5.77 -9.91
C ASN A 89 -11.75 5.20 -11.34
N LYS A 90 -10.73 5.48 -12.15
CA LYS A 90 -10.60 4.92 -13.50
C LYS A 90 -10.48 3.39 -13.50
N CYS A 91 -9.74 2.83 -12.56
CA CYS A 91 -9.62 1.36 -12.39
C CYS A 91 -10.95 0.74 -11.97
N ASN A 92 -11.71 1.42 -11.10
CA ASN A 92 -13.03 0.95 -10.67
C ASN A 92 -14.04 0.93 -11.83
N GLU A 93 -14.04 1.95 -12.68
CA GLU A 93 -14.91 2.01 -13.87
C GLU A 93 -14.57 0.92 -14.89
N SER A 94 -13.28 0.65 -15.08
CA SER A 94 -12.79 -0.34 -16.06
C SER A 94 -12.70 -1.77 -15.52
N CYS A 95 -12.89 -1.97 -14.20
CA CYS A 95 -12.64 -3.23 -13.49
C CYS A 95 -11.24 -3.81 -13.79
N ASP A 96 -10.24 -2.93 -13.88
CA ASP A 96 -8.86 -3.29 -14.20
C ASP A 96 -7.89 -2.55 -13.27
N SER A 97 -7.21 -3.29 -12.39
CA SER A 97 -6.29 -2.74 -11.40
C SER A 97 -4.91 -2.40 -11.96
N THR A 98 -4.65 -2.65 -13.26
CA THR A 98 -3.30 -2.57 -13.84
C THR A 98 -2.69 -1.18 -13.67
N GLU A 99 -3.42 -0.12 -14.01
CA GLU A 99 -2.94 1.26 -13.92
C GLU A 99 -2.70 1.69 -12.46
N PHE A 100 -3.52 1.22 -11.52
CA PHE A 100 -3.30 1.42 -10.10
C PHE A 100 -2.01 0.76 -9.61
N ILE A 101 -1.75 -0.48 -10.05
CA ILE A 101 -0.53 -1.20 -9.69
C ILE A 101 0.69 -0.48 -10.27
N GLU A 102 0.64 -0.03 -11.52
CA GLU A 102 1.72 0.73 -12.15
C GLU A 102 1.99 2.05 -11.41
N PHE A 103 0.95 2.79 -11.05
CA PHE A 103 1.05 4.01 -10.25
C PHE A 103 1.74 3.72 -8.90
N MET A 104 1.26 2.72 -8.15
CA MET A 104 1.81 2.37 -6.84
C MET A 104 3.27 1.90 -6.91
N LEU A 105 3.63 1.12 -7.92
CA LEU A 105 5.03 0.73 -8.16
C LEU A 105 5.90 1.94 -8.52
N GLY A 106 5.37 2.91 -9.27
CA GLY A 106 6.00 4.19 -9.54
C GLY A 106 6.29 4.97 -8.25
N ILE A 107 5.30 5.07 -7.35
CA ILE A 107 5.47 5.69 -6.03
C ILE A 107 6.56 4.98 -5.23
N ILE A 108 6.54 3.65 -5.12
CA ILE A 108 7.55 2.89 -4.40
C ILE A 108 8.95 3.13 -4.98
N LYS A 109 9.08 3.15 -6.31
CA LYS A 109 10.35 3.44 -6.99
C LYS A 109 10.85 4.85 -6.66
N SER A 110 9.97 5.85 -6.65
CA SER A 110 10.32 7.23 -6.28
C SER A 110 10.83 7.30 -4.85
N VAL A 111 10.12 6.69 -3.89
CA VAL A 111 10.54 6.62 -2.49
C VAL A 111 11.90 5.96 -2.32
N LEU A 112 12.14 4.83 -2.99
CA LEU A 112 13.43 4.13 -2.94
C LEU A 112 14.56 4.96 -3.57
N THR A 113 14.25 5.75 -4.60
CA THR A 113 15.23 6.61 -5.26
C THR A 113 15.58 7.82 -4.40
N GLU A 114 14.59 8.45 -3.76
CA GLU A 114 14.80 9.54 -2.79
C GLU A 114 15.60 9.04 -1.57
N ALA A 115 15.24 7.87 -1.03
CA ALA A 115 15.95 7.26 0.09
C ALA A 115 17.41 6.92 -0.20
N LYS A 116 17.75 6.58 -1.45
CA LYS A 116 19.14 6.38 -1.89
C LYS A 116 19.94 7.67 -1.99
N LYS A 117 19.30 8.77 -2.40
CA LYS A 117 19.96 10.07 -2.59
C LYS A 117 20.21 10.79 -1.27
N GLU A 118 19.30 10.65 -0.32
CA GLU A 118 19.34 11.37 0.97
C GLU A 118 19.18 10.41 2.15
N PRO A 119 20.14 9.49 2.39
CA PRO A 119 20.02 8.48 3.44
C PRO A 119 19.87 9.09 4.85
N GLU A 120 20.45 10.28 5.07
CA GLU A 120 20.37 10.99 6.36
C GLU A 120 18.98 11.53 6.66
N LYS A 121 18.24 12.07 5.67
CA LYS A 121 16.87 12.57 5.90
C LYS A 121 15.91 11.45 6.25
N VAL A 122 16.01 10.30 5.58
CA VAL A 122 15.19 9.12 5.88
C VAL A 122 15.51 8.60 7.29
N ALA A 123 16.77 8.62 7.72
CA ALA A 123 17.12 8.23 9.08
C ALA A 123 16.55 9.21 10.15
N ILE A 124 16.51 10.51 9.85
CA ILE A 124 15.95 11.54 10.73
C ILE A 124 14.42 11.44 10.81
N GLU A 125 13.73 11.32 9.67
CA GLU A 125 12.27 11.11 9.66
C GLU A 125 11.89 9.84 10.42
N ASN A 126 12.63 8.74 10.25
CA ASN A 126 12.38 7.50 10.99
C ASN A 126 12.60 7.65 12.49
N LYS A 127 13.65 8.36 12.91
CA LYS A 127 13.84 8.69 14.34
C LYS A 127 12.68 9.52 14.87
N ASN A 128 12.21 10.52 14.12
CA ASN A 128 11.11 11.37 14.54
C ASN A 128 9.79 10.59 14.64
N VAL A 129 9.47 9.75 13.65
CA VAL A 129 8.28 8.88 13.68
C VAL A 129 8.34 7.89 14.83
N ALA A 130 9.50 7.28 15.10
CA ALA A 130 9.69 6.37 16.22
C ALA A 130 9.54 7.09 17.57
N ILE A 131 10.10 8.29 17.71
CA ILE A 131 9.96 9.13 18.91
C ILE A 131 8.50 9.53 19.12
N GLU A 132 7.80 9.93 18.06
CA GLU A 132 6.39 10.33 18.12
C GLU A 132 5.50 9.14 18.52
N GLY A 133 5.75 7.95 17.94
CA GLY A 133 5.09 6.71 18.34
C GLY A 133 5.35 6.35 19.80
N LEU A 134 6.57 6.61 20.31
CA LEU A 134 6.91 6.40 21.72
C LEU A 134 6.14 7.36 22.63
N LYS A 135 6.06 8.65 22.27
CA LYS A 135 5.31 9.69 23.02
C LYS A 135 3.82 9.34 23.13
N VAL A 136 3.23 8.91 22.02
CA VAL A 136 1.83 8.45 21.99
C VAL A 136 1.63 7.22 22.89
N ALA A 137 2.57 6.28 22.89
CA ALA A 137 2.49 5.08 23.74
C ALA A 137 2.65 5.35 25.24
N ILE A 138 3.40 6.39 25.62
CA ILE A 138 3.57 6.82 27.02
C ILE A 138 2.54 7.85 27.48
N GLY A 139 1.54 8.17 26.65
CA GLY A 139 0.41 9.04 27.03
C GLY A 139 0.80 10.50 27.29
N LYS A 140 1.85 11.01 26.63
CA LYS A 140 2.23 12.43 26.64
C LYS A 140 1.97 13.09 25.30
#